data_AF-A0A453F1F3-F1
#
_entry.id   AF-A0A453F1F3-F1
#
_cell.length_a   1.000
_cell.length_b   1.000
_cell.length_c   1.000
_cell.angle_alpha   90.00
_cell.angle_beta   90.00
_cell.angle_gamma   90.00
#
_symmetry.space_group_name_H-M   'P 1'
#
loop_
_entity.id
_entity.type
_entity.pdbx_description
1 polymer ?
#
loop_
_entity_poly.entity_id
_entity_poly.type
_entity_poly.pdbx_seq_one_letter_code
_entity_poly.pdbx_strand_id
1 'polypeptide(L)'
;MTGLLWGVNYGMELLSEAKMKYHIQAMAVEKLLTRKDCNSCSALPSSIKRVFYMSSEGCNLLHEVFPEANHTVLEQLSKVDCIVYAMGSLFTSVCPSLVLRGIGETIASRSIPKVLLLNGSHDRETIGLSASGFVTAITDSLNRTYGDPDKSLKYHPKDYVNAILVPEGGQIPLDVENLASKGIFHVLTVKSVHDTKVGVIFDPVSLIQALTGLISEHMDARLAEPDPLTENVTSVC
;
A
#
# COMPACT_ATOMS: atom_id res chain seq x y z
N MET A 1 -23.15 31.16 16.58
CA MET A 1 -22.59 29.89 17.10
C MET A 1 -23.15 28.75 16.28
N THR A 2 -22.45 28.36 15.23
CA THR A 2 -22.70 27.12 14.47
C THR A 2 -21.32 26.68 14.01
N GLY A 3 -20.67 25.89 14.85
CA GLY A 3 -19.34 25.35 14.58
C GLY A 3 -19.42 24.38 13.42
N LEU A 4 -18.69 24.68 12.35
CA LEU A 4 -18.37 23.68 11.33
C LEU A 4 -17.55 22.58 11.99
N LEU A 5 -18.08 21.35 11.89
CA LEU A 5 -17.42 20.10 12.27
C LEU A 5 -16.18 19.91 11.37
N TRP A 6 -15.04 20.46 11.78
CA TRP A 6 -13.74 20.12 11.23
C TRP A 6 -13.30 18.76 11.80
N GLY A 7 -13.50 17.69 11.03
CA GLY A 7 -13.01 16.38 11.41
C GLY A 7 -13.23 15.28 10.37
N VAL A 8 -12.16 14.55 10.07
CA VAL A 8 -12.12 13.16 9.56
C VAL A 8 -12.02 12.94 8.03
N ASN A 9 -11.69 13.92 7.19
CA ASN A 9 -11.52 13.70 5.74
C ASN A 9 -10.09 13.80 5.16
N TYR A 10 -9.07 14.16 5.96
CA TYR A 10 -7.77 14.61 5.44
C TYR A 10 -7.06 13.64 4.46
N GLY A 11 -6.98 12.35 4.74
CA GLY A 11 -6.22 11.39 3.89
C GLY A 11 -6.88 11.06 2.54
N MET A 12 -8.21 11.06 2.47
CA MET A 12 -8.97 10.76 1.24
C MET A 12 -9.25 12.01 0.41
N GLU A 13 -9.41 13.17 1.05
CA GLU A 13 -9.52 14.49 0.42
C GLU A 13 -8.18 14.89 -0.23
N LEU A 14 -7.05 14.47 0.36
CA LEU A 14 -5.72 14.59 -0.23
C LEU A 14 -5.52 13.78 -1.51
N LEU A 15 -6.10 12.58 -1.56
CA LEU A 15 -6.04 11.72 -2.74
C LEU A 15 -7.09 12.12 -3.79
N SER A 16 -8.14 12.85 -3.43
CA SER A 16 -9.15 13.34 -4.38
C SER A 16 -8.63 14.51 -5.23
N GLU A 17 -7.78 15.38 -4.69
CA GLU A 17 -7.11 16.44 -5.47
C GLU A 17 -6.06 15.87 -6.45
N ALA A 18 -5.30 14.85 -6.06
CA ALA A 18 -4.33 14.18 -6.94
C ALA A 18 -4.99 13.30 -8.02
N LYS A 19 -6.17 12.71 -7.73
CA LYS A 19 -7.00 11.94 -8.66
C LYS A 19 -7.43 12.74 -9.90
N MET A 20 -7.50 14.07 -9.81
CA MET A 20 -7.92 14.93 -10.92
C MET A 20 -6.86 15.08 -12.02
N LYS A 21 -5.60 14.71 -11.75
CA LYS A 21 -4.49 14.85 -12.71
C LYS A 21 -3.85 13.52 -13.14
N TYR A 22 -3.90 12.49 -12.28
CA TYR A 22 -3.37 11.15 -12.56
C TYR A 22 -4.37 10.10 -12.09
N HIS A 23 -4.57 9.02 -12.85
CA HIS A 23 -5.54 7.98 -12.49
C HIS A 23 -4.96 7.13 -11.34
N ILE A 24 -5.15 7.58 -10.09
CA ILE A 24 -4.62 6.95 -8.87
C ILE A 24 -5.71 6.09 -8.21
N GLN A 25 -5.41 4.81 -8.01
CA GLN A 25 -6.22 3.93 -7.15
C GLN A 25 -5.55 3.78 -5.78
N ALA A 26 -6.24 4.23 -4.75
CA ALA A 26 -5.84 4.03 -3.37
C ALA A 26 -6.45 2.72 -2.85
N MET A 27 -5.61 1.81 -2.39
CA MET A 27 -6.06 0.58 -1.72
C MET A 27 -6.35 0.91 -0.26
N ALA A 28 -7.55 1.41 -0.01
CA ALA A 28 -8.14 1.53 1.31
C ALA A 28 -9.63 1.17 1.20
N VAL A 29 -10.09 0.22 2.02
CA VAL A 29 -11.53 0.03 2.20
C VAL A 29 -12.04 1.27 2.93
N GLU A 30 -12.89 2.05 2.26
CA GLU A 30 -13.69 3.06 2.91
C GLU A 30 -14.40 2.37 4.10
N LYS A 31 -14.09 2.84 5.31
CA LYS A 31 -14.76 2.49 6.58
C LYS A 31 -14.22 1.26 7.33
N LEU A 32 -13.00 1.37 7.84
CA LEU A 32 -12.65 0.92 9.20
C LEU A 32 -11.64 1.89 9.85
N LEU A 33 -11.90 3.20 9.68
CA LEU A 33 -11.26 4.25 10.47
C LEU A 33 -11.74 4.12 11.92
N THR A 34 -11.16 3.18 12.66
CA THR A 34 -11.09 3.33 14.10
C THR A 34 -10.34 4.64 14.33
N ARG A 35 -11.03 5.66 14.86
CA ARG A 35 -10.38 6.84 15.41
C ARG A 35 -9.37 6.32 16.43
N LYS A 36 -8.09 6.31 16.07
CA LYS A 36 -7.01 5.86 16.94
C LYS A 36 -6.58 7.05 17.76
N ASP A 37 -7.04 7.09 19.00
CA ASP A 37 -6.36 7.88 20.01
C ASP A 37 -5.03 7.17 20.29
N CYS A 38 -3.91 7.78 19.88
CA CYS A 38 -2.57 7.24 20.11
C CYS A 38 -2.23 7.12 21.62
N ASN A 39 -3.02 7.76 22.49
CA ASN A 39 -2.77 7.88 23.92
C ASN A 39 -3.36 6.74 24.79
N SER A 40 -4.07 5.76 24.22
CA SER A 40 -4.78 4.75 25.04
C SER A 40 -4.75 3.30 24.53
N CYS A 41 -4.05 3.00 23.44
CA CYS A 41 -4.05 1.65 22.86
C CYS A 41 -2.86 0.81 23.35
N SER A 42 -3.14 -0.19 24.21
CA SER A 42 -2.15 -1.22 24.54
C SER A 42 -1.90 -2.15 23.34
N ALA A 43 -0.62 -2.50 23.16
CA ALA A 43 -0.18 -3.46 22.16
C ALA A 43 -0.97 -4.77 22.24
N LEU A 44 -1.18 -5.42 21.10
CA LEU A 44 -1.61 -6.81 21.12
C LEU A 44 -0.56 -7.67 21.83
N PRO A 45 -0.97 -8.73 22.55
CA PRO A 45 -0.05 -9.60 23.28
C PRO A 45 0.93 -10.36 22.37
N SER A 46 0.66 -10.41 21.06
CA SER A 46 1.52 -11.00 20.04
C SER A 46 1.34 -10.29 18.70
N SER A 47 2.38 -10.27 17.88
CA SER A 47 2.32 -9.77 16.50
C SER A 47 1.33 -10.57 15.65
N ILE A 48 0.58 -9.90 14.79
CA ILE A 48 -0.30 -10.57 13.83
C ILE A 48 0.56 -11.21 12.74
N LYS A 49 0.38 -12.52 12.52
CA LYS A 49 1.07 -13.26 11.46
C LYS A 49 0.42 -13.07 10.09
N ARG A 50 -0.92 -13.08 10.02
CA ARG A 50 -1.71 -12.93 8.79
C ARG A 50 -3.17 -12.62 9.08
N VAL A 51 -3.91 -12.20 8.06
CA VAL A 51 -5.38 -12.12 8.03
C VAL A 51 -5.93 -12.92 6.84
N PHE A 52 -7.13 -13.48 6.97
CA PHE A 52 -7.78 -14.29 5.95
C PHE A 52 -9.30 -14.35 6.16
N TYR A 53 -10.03 -14.75 5.12
CA TYR A 53 -11.47 -14.92 5.17
C TYR A 53 -11.85 -16.34 5.55
N MET A 54 -12.93 -16.47 6.33
CA MET A 54 -13.51 -17.77 6.68
C MET A 54 -14.98 -17.80 6.28
N SER A 55 -15.46 -18.98 5.90
CA SER A 55 -16.89 -19.24 5.68
C SER A 55 -17.34 -20.47 6.47
N SER A 56 -18.62 -20.49 6.84
CA SER A 56 -19.30 -21.65 7.41
C SER A 56 -20.25 -22.33 6.41
N GLU A 57 -20.35 -21.81 5.19
CA GLU A 57 -21.26 -22.34 4.17
C GLU A 57 -20.85 -23.76 3.73
N GLY A 58 -21.84 -24.64 3.54
CA GLY A 58 -21.64 -25.97 2.94
C GLY A 58 -21.13 -27.09 3.86
N CYS A 59 -20.54 -26.80 5.03
CA CYS A 59 -19.94 -27.87 5.87
C CYS A 59 -20.16 -27.77 7.39
N ASN A 60 -20.91 -26.79 7.92
CA ASN A 60 -21.05 -26.51 9.38
C ASN A 60 -19.72 -26.32 10.15
N LEU A 61 -18.58 -26.37 9.47
CA LEU A 61 -17.24 -26.16 9.98
C LEU A 61 -16.65 -24.92 9.32
N LEU A 62 -16.08 -24.04 10.14
CA LEU A 62 -15.37 -22.85 9.67
C LEU A 62 -14.14 -23.30 8.87
N HIS A 63 -14.06 -22.87 7.62
CA HIS A 63 -12.93 -23.14 6.74
C HIS A 63 -12.47 -21.83 6.08
N GLU A 64 -11.19 -21.78 5.72
CA GLU A 64 -10.63 -20.64 4.99
C GLU A 64 -11.18 -20.60 3.57
N VAL A 65 -11.50 -19.40 3.10
CA VAL A 65 -12.01 -19.14 1.75
C VAL A 65 -11.17 -18.09 1.04
N PHE A 66 -11.13 -18.17 -0.29
CA PHE A 66 -10.35 -17.28 -1.16
C PHE A 66 -11.27 -16.52 -2.11
N PRO A 67 -12.04 -15.56 -1.62
CA PRO A 67 -12.97 -14.79 -2.44
C PRO A 67 -12.22 -14.06 -3.57
N GLU A 68 -12.86 -14.01 -4.73
CA GLU A 68 -12.38 -13.24 -5.87
C GLU A 68 -12.73 -11.77 -5.69
N ALA A 69 -11.81 -10.89 -6.08
CA ALA A 69 -12.09 -9.47 -6.09
C ALA A 69 -13.14 -9.13 -7.15
N ASN A 70 -13.89 -8.05 -6.92
CA ASN A 70 -14.82 -7.53 -7.91
C ASN A 70 -14.09 -7.19 -9.22
N HIS A 71 -14.56 -7.70 -10.36
CA HIS A 71 -13.94 -7.50 -11.67
C HIS A 71 -13.72 -6.03 -12.03
N THR A 72 -14.64 -5.14 -11.66
CA THR A 72 -14.47 -3.69 -11.88
C THR A 72 -13.22 -3.15 -11.17
N VAL A 73 -12.89 -3.67 -9.98
CA VAL A 73 -11.67 -3.27 -9.25
C VAL A 73 -10.43 -3.74 -10.00
N LEU A 74 -10.43 -4.98 -10.50
CA LEU A 74 -9.32 -5.54 -11.27
C LEU A 74 -9.09 -4.76 -12.57
N GLU A 75 -10.16 -4.41 -13.29
CA GLU A 75 -10.08 -3.59 -14.49
C GLU A 75 -9.49 -2.20 -14.20
N GLN A 76 -9.90 -1.55 -13.11
CA GLN A 76 -9.33 -0.25 -12.74
C GLN A 76 -7.85 -0.38 -12.33
N LEU A 77 -7.49 -1.38 -11.54
CA LEU A 77 -6.10 -1.66 -11.15
C LEU A 77 -5.20 -1.93 -12.38
N SER A 78 -5.75 -2.50 -13.45
CA SER A 78 -5.00 -2.72 -14.68
C SER A 78 -4.70 -1.44 -15.47
N LYS A 79 -5.45 -0.36 -15.22
CA LYS A 79 -5.41 0.89 -16.00
C LYS A 79 -4.74 2.05 -15.28
N VAL A 80 -4.56 1.97 -13.96
CA VAL A 80 -3.98 3.07 -13.16
C VAL A 80 -2.50 3.26 -13.44
N ASP A 81 -2.04 4.50 -13.28
CA ASP A 81 -0.65 4.89 -13.46
C ASP A 81 0.16 4.77 -12.17
N CYS A 82 -0.50 4.65 -11.02
CA CYS A 82 0.11 4.50 -9.71
C CYS A 82 -0.85 3.78 -8.76
N ILE A 83 -0.29 2.91 -7.91
CA ILE A 83 -1.00 2.25 -6.82
C ILE A 83 -0.46 2.78 -5.51
N VAL A 84 -1.37 3.24 -4.63
CA VAL A 84 -0.99 3.76 -3.31
C VAL A 84 -1.60 2.90 -2.22
N TYR A 85 -0.75 2.32 -1.37
CA TYR A 85 -1.14 1.72 -0.10
C TYR A 85 -1.19 2.85 0.94
N ALA A 86 -2.39 3.34 1.20
CA ALA A 86 -2.59 4.51 2.04
C ALA A 86 -2.29 4.23 3.52
N MET A 87 -2.02 5.30 4.26
CA MET A 87 -1.89 5.27 5.71
C MET A 87 -3.20 4.79 6.37
N GLY A 88 -3.08 3.92 7.37
CA GLY A 88 -4.21 3.26 8.00
C GLY A 88 -3.81 2.01 8.78
N SER A 89 -4.78 1.28 9.34
CA SER A 89 -4.48 -0.01 9.98
C SER A 89 -3.97 -1.02 8.95
N LEU A 90 -2.78 -1.55 9.18
CA LEU A 90 -2.17 -2.51 8.26
C LEU A 90 -3.03 -3.78 8.14
N PHE A 91 -3.28 -4.48 9.25
CA PHE A 91 -3.94 -5.79 9.22
C PHE A 91 -5.46 -5.70 9.18
N THR A 92 -6.06 -4.65 9.73
CA THR A 92 -7.54 -4.51 9.77
C THR A 92 -8.13 -3.60 8.68
N SER A 93 -7.32 -2.96 7.83
CA SER A 93 -7.83 -2.13 6.72
C SER A 93 -7.16 -2.41 5.39
N VAL A 94 -5.82 -2.44 5.34
CA VAL A 94 -5.08 -2.65 4.09
C VAL A 94 -5.12 -4.13 3.70
N CYS A 95 -4.52 -5.00 4.51
CA CYS A 95 -4.35 -6.43 4.20
C CYS A 95 -5.64 -7.16 3.81
N PRO A 96 -6.83 -6.94 4.43
CA PRO A 96 -8.05 -7.66 4.04
C PRO A 96 -8.43 -7.45 2.58
N SER A 97 -8.21 -6.24 2.04
CA SER A 97 -8.46 -5.95 0.62
C SER A 97 -7.43 -6.58 -0.33
N LEU A 98 -6.23 -6.88 0.17
CA LEU A 98 -5.12 -7.40 -0.62
C LEU A 98 -5.14 -8.93 -0.75
N VAL A 99 -5.73 -9.63 0.22
CA VAL A 99 -5.81 -11.11 0.22
C VAL A 99 -6.69 -11.66 -0.91
N LEU A 100 -7.61 -10.86 -1.44
CA LEU A 100 -8.57 -11.27 -2.47
C LEU A 100 -7.86 -11.78 -3.74
N ARG A 101 -8.42 -12.82 -4.35
CA ARG A 101 -7.89 -13.37 -5.61
C ARG A 101 -8.03 -12.37 -6.75
N GLY A 102 -7.00 -12.30 -7.59
CA GLY A 102 -6.88 -11.35 -8.69
C GLY A 102 -6.12 -10.08 -8.34
N ILE A 103 -6.11 -9.66 -7.06
CA ILE A 103 -5.43 -8.41 -6.66
C ILE A 103 -3.90 -8.57 -6.76
N GLY A 104 -3.32 -9.56 -6.09
CA GLY A 104 -1.89 -9.83 -6.15
C GLY A 104 -1.39 -10.10 -7.57
N GLU A 105 -2.17 -10.82 -8.36
CA GLU A 105 -1.85 -11.10 -9.76
C GLU A 105 -1.83 -9.82 -10.60
N THR A 106 -2.87 -8.99 -10.48
CA THR A 106 -3.00 -7.75 -11.25
C THR A 106 -1.90 -6.75 -10.88
N ILE A 107 -1.65 -6.54 -9.58
CA ILE A 107 -0.65 -5.58 -9.13
C ILE A 107 0.76 -5.99 -9.58
N ALA A 108 1.14 -7.25 -9.39
CA ALA A 108 2.49 -7.72 -9.74
C ALA A 108 2.79 -7.59 -11.24
N SER A 109 1.78 -7.76 -12.10
CA SER A 109 1.92 -7.65 -13.55
C SER A 109 2.24 -6.23 -14.06
N ARG A 110 2.06 -5.20 -13.22
CA ARG A 110 2.16 -3.79 -13.63
C ARG A 110 3.56 -3.23 -13.34
N SER A 111 4.18 -2.59 -14.33
CA SER A 111 5.45 -1.86 -14.17
C SER A 111 5.20 -0.37 -13.91
N ILE A 112 4.48 -0.07 -12.83
CA ILE A 112 4.12 1.30 -12.39
C ILE A 112 4.61 1.55 -10.96
N PRO A 113 4.60 2.80 -10.48
CA PRO A 113 4.78 3.09 -9.06
C PRO A 113 3.76 2.37 -8.17
N LYS A 114 4.26 1.76 -7.10
CA LYS A 114 3.50 1.07 -6.07
C LYS A 114 4.01 1.54 -4.71
N VAL A 115 3.35 2.56 -4.21
CA VAL A 115 3.85 3.42 -3.14
C VAL A 115 3.19 3.06 -1.82
N LEU A 116 3.99 2.73 -0.82
CA LEU A 116 3.52 2.59 0.56
C LEU A 116 3.65 3.93 1.29
N LEU A 117 2.54 4.45 1.80
CA LEU A 117 2.55 5.57 2.74
C LEU A 117 2.69 5.01 4.16
N LEU A 118 3.89 5.13 4.73
CA LEU A 118 4.16 4.58 6.05
C LEU A 118 3.41 5.38 7.12
N ASN A 119 2.81 4.70 8.09
CA ASN A 119 2.16 5.37 9.21
C ASN A 119 3.19 6.18 10.02
N GLY A 120 2.81 7.36 10.52
CA GLY A 120 3.71 8.17 11.34
C GLY A 120 3.80 7.74 12.80
N SER A 121 2.85 6.95 13.27
CA SER A 121 2.81 6.41 14.64
C SER A 121 2.47 4.92 14.59
N HIS A 122 2.94 4.17 15.59
CA HIS A 122 2.52 2.77 15.77
C HIS A 122 1.06 2.70 16.23
N ASP A 123 0.37 1.66 15.80
CA ASP A 123 -0.90 1.24 16.41
C ASP A 123 -0.72 -0.07 17.16
N ARG A 124 -1.77 -0.51 17.87
CA ARG A 124 -1.70 -1.76 18.64
C ARG A 124 -1.37 -3.03 17.84
N GLU A 125 -1.63 -3.02 16.53
CA GLU A 125 -1.41 -4.15 15.62
C GLU A 125 0.03 -4.19 15.10
N THR A 126 0.70 -3.03 15.09
CA THR A 126 1.97 -2.81 14.39
C THR A 126 3.14 -2.46 15.32
N ILE A 127 2.93 -2.42 16.64
CA ILE A 127 4.02 -2.25 17.61
C ILE A 127 5.12 -3.30 17.38
N GLY A 128 6.35 -2.81 17.18
CA GLY A 128 7.52 -3.63 16.92
C GLY A 128 7.76 -3.96 15.44
N LEU A 129 6.87 -3.56 14.52
CA LEU A 129 7.13 -3.68 13.09
C LEU A 129 7.99 -2.51 12.60
N SER A 130 9.00 -2.84 11.81
CA SER A 130 9.75 -1.89 11.00
C SER A 130 9.09 -1.68 9.63
N ALA A 131 9.58 -0.72 8.84
CA ALA A 131 9.09 -0.49 7.48
C ALA A 131 9.18 -1.75 6.60
N SER A 132 10.27 -2.53 6.71
CA SER A 132 10.38 -3.80 5.99
C SER A 132 9.37 -4.87 6.47
N GLY A 133 8.92 -4.78 7.72
CA GLY A 133 7.83 -5.57 8.27
C GLY A 133 6.48 -5.25 7.61
N PHE A 134 6.18 -3.97 7.39
CA PHE A 134 4.98 -3.54 6.65
C PHE A 134 4.98 -4.09 5.22
N VAL A 135 6.11 -3.97 4.52
CA VAL A 135 6.29 -4.53 3.18
C VAL A 135 6.06 -6.03 3.18
N THR A 136 6.58 -6.74 4.17
CA THR A 136 6.41 -8.19 4.31
C THR A 136 4.94 -8.56 4.50
N ALA A 137 4.22 -7.86 5.37
CA ALA A 137 2.80 -8.12 5.60
C ALA A 137 1.94 -7.88 4.35
N ILE A 138 2.24 -6.81 3.58
CA ILE A 138 1.58 -6.51 2.29
C ILE A 138 1.89 -7.62 1.29
N THR A 139 3.16 -8.00 1.16
CA THR A 139 3.61 -9.06 0.24
C THR A 139 2.94 -10.39 0.60
N ASP A 140 2.93 -10.77 1.88
CA ASP A 140 2.35 -12.03 2.34
C ASP A 140 0.82 -12.07 2.15
N SER A 141 0.16 -10.92 2.29
CA SER A 141 -1.27 -10.80 2.02
C SER A 141 -1.57 -10.99 0.53
N LEU A 142 -0.85 -10.28 -0.35
CA LEU A 142 -1.02 -10.36 -1.80
C LEU A 142 -0.67 -11.74 -2.36
N ASN A 143 0.40 -12.35 -1.83
CA ASN A 143 0.82 -13.69 -2.21
C ASN A 143 -0.02 -14.79 -1.54
N ARG A 144 -0.82 -14.47 -0.53
CA ARG A 144 -1.51 -15.48 0.30
C ARG A 144 -0.55 -16.53 0.86
N THR A 145 0.65 -16.11 1.28
CA THR A 145 1.81 -16.97 1.60
C THR A 145 1.52 -18.17 2.50
N TYR A 146 0.58 -18.02 3.44
CA TYR A 146 0.25 -19.03 4.45
C TYR A 146 -1.09 -19.74 4.23
N GLY A 147 -1.74 -19.50 3.09
CA GLY A 147 -3.01 -20.12 2.73
C GLY A 147 -2.81 -21.46 2.02
N ASP A 148 -3.76 -21.79 1.15
CA ASP A 148 -3.69 -22.96 0.27
C ASP A 148 -2.51 -22.80 -0.73
N PRO A 149 -1.57 -23.76 -0.80
CA PRO A 149 -0.46 -23.72 -1.73
C PRO A 149 -0.88 -23.54 -3.21
N ASP A 150 -2.03 -24.08 -3.60
CA ASP A 150 -2.54 -23.97 -4.98
C ASP A 150 -3.16 -22.61 -5.27
N LYS A 151 -3.43 -21.81 -4.22
CA LYS A 151 -3.95 -20.43 -4.33
C LYS A 151 -2.88 -19.37 -4.03
N SER A 152 -1.70 -19.80 -3.58
CA SER A 152 -0.59 -18.94 -3.20
C SER A 152 0.18 -18.46 -4.44
N LEU A 153 0.69 -17.22 -4.37
CA LEU A 153 1.59 -16.65 -5.37
C LEU A 153 3.01 -16.58 -4.82
N LYS A 154 3.99 -16.32 -5.69
CA LYS A 154 5.42 -16.28 -5.35
C LYS A 154 6.13 -15.04 -5.90
N TYR A 155 5.41 -13.92 -6.02
CA TYR A 155 6.00 -12.66 -6.46
C TYR A 155 6.91 -12.07 -5.38
N HIS A 156 7.90 -11.29 -5.80
CA HIS A 156 8.84 -10.66 -4.89
C HIS A 156 8.26 -9.38 -4.28
N PRO A 157 8.74 -8.92 -3.11
CA PRO A 157 8.23 -7.70 -2.48
C PRO A 157 8.26 -6.47 -3.40
N LYS A 158 9.32 -6.29 -4.19
CA LYS A 158 9.46 -5.20 -5.17
C LYS A 158 8.37 -5.19 -6.26
N ASP A 159 7.76 -6.35 -6.52
CA ASP A 159 6.67 -6.47 -7.49
C ASP A 159 5.38 -5.87 -6.93
N TYR A 160 5.30 -5.69 -5.60
CA TYR A 160 4.15 -5.11 -4.90
C TYR A 160 4.39 -3.73 -4.32
N VAL A 161 5.58 -3.47 -3.79
CA VAL A 161 5.95 -2.16 -3.22
C VAL A 161 7.32 -1.83 -3.75
N ASN A 162 7.45 -0.74 -4.51
CA ASN A 162 8.73 -0.29 -5.07
C ASN A 162 9.16 1.08 -4.53
N ALA A 163 8.28 1.78 -3.82
CA ALA A 163 8.63 3.00 -3.13
C ALA A 163 7.90 3.14 -1.78
N ILE A 164 8.52 3.85 -0.84
CA ILE A 164 7.98 4.14 0.48
C ILE A 164 8.11 5.63 0.76
N LEU A 165 6.99 6.27 1.12
CA LEU A 165 6.99 7.61 1.68
C LEU A 165 6.91 7.52 3.20
N VAL A 166 7.77 8.26 3.90
CA VAL A 166 7.90 8.24 5.35
C VAL A 166 7.66 9.64 5.88
N PRO A 167 6.76 9.84 6.86
CA PRO A 167 6.56 11.17 7.43
C PRO A 167 7.76 11.54 8.32
N GLU A 168 8.23 12.77 8.21
CA GLU A 168 9.32 13.31 9.02
C GLU A 168 8.98 13.19 10.52
N GLY A 169 9.92 12.71 11.32
CA GLY A 169 9.69 12.45 12.75
C GLY A 169 8.74 11.27 13.05
N GLY A 170 8.42 10.43 12.06
CA GLY A 170 7.64 9.21 12.25
C GLY A 170 8.33 8.20 13.18
N GLN A 171 7.52 7.42 13.90
CA GLN A 171 7.98 6.48 14.93
C GLN A 171 8.38 5.10 14.39
N ILE A 172 8.05 4.81 13.13
CA ILE A 172 8.28 3.48 12.53
C ILE A 172 9.74 3.38 12.06
N PRO A 173 10.53 2.41 12.55
CA PRO A 173 11.93 2.24 12.15
C PRO A 173 12.07 1.91 10.66
N LEU A 174 13.01 2.55 9.96
CA LEU A 174 13.16 2.43 8.50
C LEU A 174 14.10 1.31 8.03
N ASP A 175 14.72 0.55 8.94
CA ASP A 175 15.57 -0.63 8.69
C ASP A 175 16.07 -0.85 7.24
N VAL A 176 16.90 0.10 6.77
CA VAL A 176 17.20 0.32 5.35
C VAL A 176 17.82 -0.90 4.68
N GLU A 177 18.68 -1.64 5.39
CA GLU A 177 19.31 -2.86 4.88
C GLU A 177 18.27 -3.95 4.54
N ASN A 178 17.25 -4.10 5.39
CA ASN A 178 16.17 -5.05 5.14
C ASN A 178 15.29 -4.60 3.98
N LEU A 179 15.01 -3.30 3.84
CA LEU A 179 14.30 -2.76 2.68
C LEU A 179 15.07 -3.00 1.38
N ALA A 180 16.37 -2.74 1.37
CA ALA A 180 17.24 -3.00 0.23
C ALA A 180 17.25 -4.49 -0.15
N SER A 181 17.29 -5.40 0.83
CA SER A 181 17.22 -6.86 0.58
C SER A 181 15.89 -7.28 -0.07
N LYS A 182 14.83 -6.50 0.11
CA LYS A 182 13.51 -6.69 -0.51
C LYS A 182 13.38 -6.01 -1.88
N GLY A 183 14.44 -5.36 -2.35
CA GLY A 183 14.49 -4.62 -3.61
C GLY A 183 13.84 -3.25 -3.57
N ILE A 184 13.71 -2.65 -2.38
CA ILE A 184 13.11 -1.33 -2.18
C ILE A 184 14.22 -0.32 -1.93
N PHE A 185 14.41 0.57 -2.92
CA PHE A 185 15.47 1.59 -2.89
C PHE A 185 14.91 3.01 -2.87
N HIS A 186 13.67 3.21 -3.32
CA HIS A 186 13.02 4.53 -3.35
C HIS A 186 12.31 4.80 -2.03
N VAL A 187 13.03 5.38 -1.06
CA VAL A 187 12.49 5.75 0.24
C VAL A 187 12.63 7.25 0.43
N LEU A 188 11.51 7.97 0.52
CA LEU A 188 11.49 9.43 0.60
C LEU A 188 10.88 9.88 1.93
N THR A 189 11.61 10.73 2.65
CA THR A 189 11.07 11.44 3.81
C THR A 189 10.27 12.64 3.33
N VAL A 190 9.04 12.77 3.82
CA VAL A 190 8.09 13.82 3.48
C VAL A 190 7.77 14.63 4.73
N LYS A 191 7.64 15.95 4.61
CA LYS A 191 7.28 16.81 5.74
C LYS A 191 6.01 16.30 6.43
N SER A 192 5.94 16.52 7.73
CA SER A 192 4.83 16.06 8.56
C SER A 192 4.26 17.20 9.39
N VAL A 193 3.05 16.98 9.92
CA VAL A 193 2.44 17.79 10.97
C VAL A 193 2.09 16.87 12.14
N HIS A 194 2.14 17.40 13.35
CA HIS A 194 1.79 16.66 14.56
C HIS A 194 0.34 16.92 14.95
N ASP A 195 -0.50 15.90 14.85
CA ASP A 195 -1.87 15.92 15.34
C ASP A 195 -1.93 15.38 16.78
N THR A 196 -2.71 16.03 17.64
CA THR A 196 -2.78 15.68 19.07
C THR A 196 -3.48 14.36 19.36
N LYS A 197 -4.24 13.81 18.40
CA LYS A 197 -5.01 12.57 18.55
C LYS A 197 -4.37 11.39 17.82
N VAL A 198 -3.90 11.61 16.59
CA VAL A 198 -3.36 10.54 15.73
C VAL A 198 -1.83 10.54 15.65
N GLY A 199 -1.17 11.53 16.25
CA GLY A 199 0.29 11.67 16.26
C GLY A 199 0.82 12.27 14.97
N VAL A 200 1.95 11.75 14.47
CA VAL A 200 2.60 12.28 13.26
C VAL A 200 1.81 11.88 12.02
N ILE A 201 1.43 12.85 11.21
CA ILE A 201 0.77 12.66 9.91
C ILE A 201 1.50 13.44 8.82
N PHE A 202 1.33 13.04 7.57
CA PHE A 202 1.95 13.75 6.44
C PHE A 202 1.41 15.18 6.31
N ASP A 203 2.30 16.11 5.98
CA ASP A 203 1.88 17.43 5.48
C ASP A 203 1.20 17.23 4.11
N PRO A 204 -0.05 17.70 3.95
CA PRO A 204 -0.84 17.49 2.74
C PRO A 204 -0.13 17.89 1.45
N VAL A 205 0.41 19.11 1.41
CA VAL A 205 1.02 19.70 0.22
C VAL A 205 2.30 18.95 -0.14
N SER A 206 3.13 18.68 0.84
CA SER A 206 4.39 17.96 0.65
C SER A 206 4.17 16.52 0.18
N LEU A 207 3.12 15.85 0.66
CA LEU A 207 2.75 14.50 0.22
C LEU A 207 2.31 14.48 -1.25
N ILE A 208 1.45 15.41 -1.67
CA ILE A 208 1.02 15.52 -3.07
C ILE A 208 2.24 15.78 -3.97
N GLN A 209 3.15 16.66 -3.56
CA GLN A 209 4.36 16.97 -4.30
C GLN A 209 5.27 15.74 -4.45
N ALA A 210 5.50 15.00 -3.36
CA ALA A 210 6.32 13.79 -3.38
C ALA A 210 5.72 12.70 -4.27
N LEU A 211 4.41 12.45 -4.17
CA LEU A 211 3.71 11.49 -5.04
C LEU A 211 3.76 11.90 -6.51
N THR A 212 3.53 13.19 -6.80
CA THR A 212 3.57 13.70 -8.16
C THR A 212 4.96 13.56 -8.77
N GLY A 213 6.01 13.93 -8.03
CA GLY A 213 7.39 13.79 -8.48
C GLY A 213 7.74 12.34 -8.80
N LEU A 214 7.38 11.41 -7.92
CA LEU A 214 7.63 9.98 -8.09
C LEU A 214 6.91 9.41 -9.33
N ILE A 215 5.65 9.79 -9.55
CA ILE A 215 4.90 9.37 -10.73
C ILE A 215 5.57 9.92 -12.00
N SER A 216 5.93 11.20 -12.02
CA SER A 216 6.60 11.83 -13.17
C SER A 216 7.95 11.18 -13.48
N GLU A 217 8.80 10.96 -12.47
CA GLU A 217 10.09 10.29 -12.64
C GLU A 217 9.95 8.90 -13.25
N HIS A 218 8.96 8.12 -12.79
CA HIS A 218 8.72 6.78 -13.33
C HIS A 218 8.18 6.81 -14.77
N MET A 219 7.33 7.79 -15.10
CA MET A 219 6.85 7.99 -16.47
C MET A 219 7.99 8.37 -17.41
N ASP A 220 8.87 9.28 -16.99
CA ASP A 220 10.02 9.71 -17.79
C ASP A 220 11.01 8.56 -18.01
N ALA A 221 11.28 7.77 -16.96
CA ALA A 221 12.12 6.57 -17.07
C ALA A 221 11.57 5.55 -18.07
N ARG A 222 10.24 5.35 -18.10
CA ARG A 222 9.60 4.45 -19.07
C ARG A 222 9.67 4.95 -20.51
N LEU A 223 9.70 6.27 -20.73
CA LEU A 223 9.85 6.85 -22.07
C LEU A 223 11.31 6.85 -22.55
N ALA A 224 12.27 6.80 -21.62
CA ALA A 224 13.70 6.77 -21.91
C ALA A 224 14.23 5.37 -22.26
N GLU A 225 13.51 4.29 -21.93
CA GLU A 225 13.85 2.92 -22.33
C GLU A 225 13.65 2.75 -23.86
N PRO A 226 14.70 2.46 -24.65
CA PRO A 226 14.56 2.27 -26.09
C PRO A 226 13.77 1.00 -26.41
N ASP A 227 12.81 1.10 -27.34
CA ASP A 227 12.00 -0.02 -27.81
C ASP A 227 12.90 -1.10 -28.46
N PRO A 228 12.94 -2.35 -27.95
CA PRO A 228 13.82 -3.40 -28.46
C PRO A 228 13.50 -3.88 -29.89
N LEU A 229 12.54 -3.27 -30.59
CA LEU A 229 12.08 -3.67 -31.92
C LEU A 229 12.60 -2.83 -33.09
N THR A 230 13.61 -1.96 -32.91
CA THR A 230 14.13 -1.11 -34.01
C THR A 230 15.58 -1.39 -34.47
N GLU A 231 16.20 -2.51 -34.09
CA GLU A 231 17.59 -2.84 -34.55
C GLU A 231 17.71 -3.90 -35.65
N ASN A 232 16.62 -4.43 -36.23
CA ASN A 232 16.70 -5.50 -37.24
C ASN A 232 16.21 -5.15 -38.65
N VAL A 233 16.45 -3.92 -39.12
CA VAL A 233 16.34 -3.60 -40.56
C VAL A 233 17.48 -2.68 -41.00
N THR A 234 18.69 -3.22 -41.15
CA THR A 234 19.73 -2.70 -42.07
C THR A 234 20.92 -3.66 -42.13
N SER A 235 20.72 -4.85 -42.73
CA SER A 235 21.83 -5.61 -43.32
C SER A 235 21.28 -6.63 -44.32
N VAL A 236 20.86 -6.14 -45.48
CA VAL A 236 20.87 -6.91 -46.73
C VAL A 236 21.34 -5.97 -47.82
N CYS A 237 22.66 -5.95 -48.04
CA CYS A 237 23.31 -5.50 -49.28
C CYS A 237 24.15 -6.67 -49.79
#